data_AF-A0A6I5YMA3-F1
#
_entry.id   AF-A0A6I5YMA3-F1
#
_cell.length_a   1.000
_cell.length_b   1.000
_cell.length_c   1.000
_cell.angle_alpha   90.00
_cell.angle_beta   90.00
_cell.angle_gamma   90.00
#
_symmetry.space_group_name_H-M   'P 1'
#
loop_
_entity.id
_entity.type
_entity.pdbx_description
1 polymer ?
#
loop_
_entity_poly.entity_id
_entity_poly.type
_entity_poly.pdbx_seq_one_letter_code
_entity_poly.pdbx_strand_id
1 'polypeptide(L)'
;MSTQTFQLNPAEVAALQTPINGQGGLQSFGRALQRALNPVTGSITLSDAQVGRIIRHLGYGPGGFEGRLRTAFGRSILQALAQA
;
A
#
# COMPACT_ATOMS: atom_id res chain seq x y z
N MET A 1 3.89 -12.34 14.80
CA MET A 1 3.43 -11.21 13.96
C MET A 1 2.55 -11.80 12.89
N SER A 2 1.29 -11.36 12.80
CA SER A 2 0.38 -11.86 11.79
C SER A 2 0.63 -11.15 10.45
N THR A 3 0.34 -11.84 9.36
CA THR A 3 0.43 -11.31 8.01
C THR A 3 -0.89 -11.52 7.31
N GLN A 4 -1.31 -10.52 6.53
CA GLN A 4 -2.52 -10.55 5.75
C GLN A 4 -2.22 -10.31 4.29
N THR A 5 -2.86 -11.09 3.43
CA THR A 5 -2.75 -10.95 1.98
C THR A 5 -3.89 -10.06 1.47
N PHE A 6 -3.54 -9.06 0.69
CA PHE A 6 -4.47 -8.14 0.05
C PHE A 6 -4.44 -8.32 -1.46
N GLN A 7 -5.61 -8.16 -2.07
CA GLN A 7 -5.76 -8.23 -3.52
C GLN A 7 -5.99 -6.84 -4.08
N LEU A 8 -5.01 -6.36 -4.84
CA LEU A 8 -5.06 -5.10 -5.57
C LEU A 8 -5.65 -5.32 -6.96
N ASN A 9 -6.46 -4.36 -7.41
CA ASN A 9 -6.93 -4.28 -8.79
C ASN A 9 -5.85 -3.66 -9.70
N PRO A 10 -6.02 -3.70 -11.03
CA PRO A 10 -5.00 -3.17 -11.96
C PRO A 10 -4.66 -1.69 -11.76
N ALA A 11 -5.63 -0.85 -11.39
CA ALA A 11 -5.41 0.57 -11.14
C ALA A 11 -4.60 0.81 -9.85
N GLU A 12 -4.87 0.03 -8.81
CA GLU A 12 -4.14 0.03 -7.53
C GLU A 12 -2.69 -0.44 -7.71
N VAL A 13 -2.49 -1.48 -8.51
CA VAL A 13 -1.16 -1.98 -8.90
C VAL A 13 -0.39 -0.87 -9.62
N ALA A 14 -0.99 -0.24 -10.63
CA ALA A 14 -0.35 0.84 -11.38
C ALA A 14 0.01 2.04 -10.48
N ALA A 15 -0.88 2.41 -9.56
CA ALA A 15 -0.62 3.47 -8.59
C ALA A 15 0.56 3.12 -7.66
N LEU A 16 0.63 1.88 -7.18
CA LEU A 16 1.71 1.41 -6.31
C LEU A 16 3.05 1.34 -7.04
N GLN A 17 3.06 0.92 -8.31
CA GLN A 17 4.26 0.80 -9.13
C GLN A 17 4.82 2.12 -9.64
N THR A 18 4.13 3.24 -9.43
CA THR A 18 4.62 4.55 -9.87
C THR A 18 6.01 4.83 -9.26
N PRO A 19 7.00 5.27 -10.05
CA PRO A 19 8.35 5.52 -9.57
C PRO A 19 8.38 6.43 -8.34
N ILE A 20 9.13 6.01 -7.33
CA ILE A 20 9.35 6.78 -6.10
C ILE A 20 10.68 7.51 -6.22
N ASN A 21 10.62 8.83 -6.40
CA ASN A 21 11.79 9.71 -6.49
C ASN A 21 12.17 10.25 -5.10
N GLY A 22 13.47 10.44 -4.86
CA GLY A 22 14.01 10.96 -3.59
C GLY A 22 14.38 9.89 -2.57
N GLN A 23 14.94 10.32 -1.43
CA GLN A 23 15.41 9.47 -0.33
C GLN A 23 14.72 9.86 0.97
N GLY A 24 14.33 8.86 1.76
CA GLY A 24 13.67 9.05 3.06
C GLY A 24 12.86 7.83 3.50
N GLY A 25 12.41 7.85 4.76
CA GLY A 25 11.76 6.68 5.38
C GLY A 25 10.43 6.28 4.73
N LEU A 26 9.70 7.24 4.15
CA LEU A 26 8.48 7.01 3.36
C LEU A 26 8.78 6.39 2.00
N GLN A 27 9.80 6.89 1.32
CA GLN A 27 10.24 6.38 0.02
C GLN A 27 10.76 4.95 0.15
N SER A 28 11.54 4.64 1.19
CA SER A 28 12.00 3.28 1.48
C SER A 28 10.84 2.33 1.77
N PHE A 29 9.81 2.81 2.49
CA PHE A 29 8.61 2.02 2.74
C PHE A 29 7.83 1.72 1.46
N GLY A 30 7.61 2.72 0.60
CA GLY A 30 6.95 2.49 -0.69
C GLY A 30 7.70 1.53 -1.60
N ARG A 31 9.03 1.59 -1.64
CA ARG A 31 9.84 0.61 -2.40
C ARG A 31 9.73 -0.80 -1.82
N ALA A 32 9.62 -0.92 -0.49
CA ALA A 32 9.39 -2.22 0.13
C ALA A 32 8.02 -2.80 -0.27
N LEU A 33 6.98 -1.96 -0.33
CA LEU A 33 5.66 -2.38 -0.82
C LEU A 33 5.68 -2.77 -2.30
N GLN A 34 6.38 -2.00 -3.15
CA GLN A 34 6.58 -2.34 -4.56
C GLN A 34 7.28 -3.70 -4.75
N ARG A 35 8.26 -4.03 -3.89
CA ARG A 35 8.95 -5.32 -3.92
C ARG A 35 8.10 -6.48 -3.42
N ALA A 36 7.19 -6.23 -2.48
CA ALA A 36 6.30 -7.25 -1.93
C ALA A 36 5.09 -7.54 -2.83
N LEU A 37 4.77 -6.62 -3.76
CA LEU A 37 3.68 -6.79 -4.71
C LEU A 37 4.04 -7.82 -5.79
N ASN A 38 3.15 -8.79 -6.01
CA ASN A 38 3.15 -9.57 -7.25
C ASN A 38 2.34 -8.81 -8.31
N PRO A 39 2.98 -8.25 -9.34
CA PRO A 39 2.29 -7.41 -10.32
C PRO A 39 1.41 -8.21 -11.30
N VAL A 40 1.66 -9.52 -11.44
CA VAL A 40 0.87 -10.39 -12.32
C VAL A 40 -0.47 -10.73 -11.67
N THR A 41 -0.45 -11.02 -10.37
CA THR A 41 -1.66 -11.41 -9.64
C THR A 41 -2.33 -10.26 -8.90
N GLY A 42 -1.63 -9.13 -8.70
CA GLY A 42 -2.09 -8.03 -7.84
C GLY A 42 -2.05 -8.36 -6.34
N SER A 43 -1.44 -9.48 -5.96
CA SER A 43 -1.40 -9.93 -4.57
C SER A 43 -0.24 -9.31 -3.81
N ILE A 44 -0.48 -8.87 -2.58
CA ILE A 44 0.55 -8.34 -1.69
C ILE A 44 0.32 -8.82 -0.25
N THR A 45 1.37 -9.38 0.35
CA THR A 45 1.35 -9.82 1.75
C THR A 45 1.95 -8.74 2.63
N LEU A 46 1.19 -8.29 3.63
CA LEU A 46 1.59 -7.24 4.55
C LEU A 46 1.52 -7.74 6.00
N SER A 47 2.47 -7.35 6.83
CA SER A 47 2.38 -7.53 8.28
C SER A 47 1.46 -6.49 8.91
N ASP A 48 0.92 -6.78 10.10
CA ASP A 48 0.08 -5.84 10.85
C ASP A 48 0.77 -4.47 11.05
N ALA A 49 2.09 -4.46 11.24
CA ALA A 49 2.87 -3.23 11.36
C ALA A 49 2.89 -2.42 10.06
N GLN A 50 2.97 -3.09 8.90
CA GLN A 50 2.88 -2.44 7.59
C GLN A 50 1.47 -1.91 7.33
N VAL A 51 0.44 -2.69 7.67
CA VAL A 51 -0.97 -2.28 7.57
C VAL A 51 -1.22 -1.04 8.43
N GLY A 52 -0.81 -1.05 9.71
CA GLY A 52 -0.95 0.10 10.61
C GLY A 52 -0.20 1.34 10.11
N ARG A 53 0.96 1.15 9.48
CA ARG A 53 1.70 2.25 8.85
C ARG A 53 0.96 2.82 7.64
N ILE A 54 0.38 1.97 6.79
CA ILE A 54 -0.45 2.43 5.66
C ILE A 54 -1.66 3.19 6.18
N ILE A 55 -2.41 2.65 7.14
CA ILE A 55 -3.59 3.31 7.73
C ILE A 55 -3.24 4.70 8.28
N ARG A 56 -2.12 4.82 9.01
CA ARG A 56 -1.65 6.13 9.49
C ARG A 56 -1.41 7.10 8.34
N HIS A 57 -0.85 6.61 7.23
CA HIS A 57 -0.62 7.43 6.03
C HIS A 57 -1.90 7.76 5.26
N LEU A 58 -2.92 6.89 5.29
CA LEU A 58 -4.24 7.18 4.72
C LEU A 58 -4.93 8.36 5.41
N GLY A 59 -4.55 8.71 6.65
CA GLY A 59 -5.06 9.87 7.37
C GLY A 59 -4.42 11.21 6.99
N TYR A 60 -3.29 11.22 6.26
CA TYR A 60 -2.63 12.45 5.83
C TYR A 60 -3.27 13.01 4.54
N GLY A 61 -2.92 14.26 4.21
CA GLY A 61 -3.47 14.99 3.06
C GLY A 61 -3.23 14.28 1.71
N PRO A 62 -3.99 14.63 0.65
CA PRO A 62 -4.01 13.91 -0.62
C PRO A 62 -2.75 14.06 -1.50
N GLY A 63 -1.65 14.60 -0.97
CA GLY A 63 -0.46 14.94 -1.74
C GLY A 63 0.53 13.77 -1.88
N GLY A 64 1.28 13.77 -2.98
CA GLY A 64 2.50 12.97 -3.12
C GLY A 64 2.32 11.46 -2.93
N PHE A 65 3.16 10.88 -2.06
CA PHE A 65 3.18 9.44 -1.83
C PHE A 65 2.00 8.96 -0.97
N GLU A 66 1.50 9.78 -0.04
CA GLU A 66 0.28 9.43 0.72
C GLU A 66 -0.95 9.32 -0.18
N GLY A 67 -1.09 10.23 -1.15
CA GLY A 67 -2.12 10.14 -2.19
C GLY A 67 -2.03 8.83 -2.98
N ARG A 68 -0.81 8.39 -3.32
CA ARG A 68 -0.59 7.10 -4.02
C ARG A 68 -0.93 5.90 -3.15
N LEU A 69 -0.54 5.89 -1.87
CA LEU A 69 -0.92 4.84 -0.94
C LEU A 69 -2.44 4.77 -0.77
N ARG A 70 -3.11 5.92 -0.76
CA ARG A 70 -4.57 5.97 -0.71
C ARG A 70 -5.20 5.37 -1.96
N THR A 71 -4.71 5.69 -3.14
CA THR A 71 -5.19 5.07 -4.38
C THR A 71 -4.89 3.57 -4.41
N ALA A 72 -3.71 3.14 -3.98
CA ALA A 72 -3.28 1.75 -4.06
C ALA A 72 -3.94 0.83 -3.02
N PHE A 73 -4.19 1.32 -1.80
CA PHE A 73 -4.64 0.47 -0.70
C PHE A 73 -5.97 0.89 -0.08
N GLY A 74 -6.52 2.06 -0.43
CA GLY A 74 -7.73 2.59 0.18
C GLY A 74 -8.88 1.59 0.14
N ARG A 75 -9.20 1.03 -1.03
CA ARG A 75 -10.25 0.02 -1.16
C ARG A 75 -9.88 -1.29 -0.46
N SER A 76 -8.72 -1.88 -0.77
CA SER A 76 -8.36 -3.22 -0.31
C SER A 76 -8.21 -3.31 1.20
N ILE A 77 -7.67 -2.27 1.85
CA ILE A 77 -7.57 -2.20 3.32
C ILE A 77 -8.92 -1.91 3.95
N LEU A 78 -9.72 -0.96 3.43
CA LEU A 78 -11.06 -0.69 3.97
C LEU A 78 -11.98 -1.91 3.85
N GLN A 79 -11.90 -2.65 2.74
CA GLN A 79 -12.67 -3.88 2.53
C GLN A 79 -12.26 -4.97 3.52
N ALA A 80 -10.96 -5.11 3.81
CA ALA A 80 -10.47 -6.04 4.82
C ALA A 80 -10.89 -5.67 6.24
N LEU A 81 -10.90 -4.37 6.57
CA LEU A 81 -11.35 -3.88 7.88
C LEU A 81 -12.86 -3.96 8.07
N ALA A 82 -13.65 -3.87 6.99
CA ALA A 82 -15.11 -4.01 7.04
C ALA A 82 -15.58 -5.48 7.15
N GLN A 83 -14.68 -6.44 7.01
CA GLN A 83 -14.95 -7.89 7.10
C GLN A 83 -14.40 -8.50 8.41
N ALA A 84 -13.82 -7.68 9.29
CA ALA A 84 -13.26 -8.05 10.59
C ALA A 84 -14.17 -7.56 11.72
#